data_AF-A0A926AP02-F1
#
_entry.id   AF-A0A926AP02-F1
#
_cell.length_a   1.000
_cell.length_b   1.000
_cell.length_c   1.000
_cell.angle_alpha   90.00
_cell.angle_beta   90.00
_cell.angle_gamma   90.00
#
_symmetry.space_group_name_H-M   'P 1'
#
loop_
_entity.id
_entity.type
_entity.pdbx_description
1 polymer ?
#
loop_
_entity_poly.entity_id
_entity_poly.type
_entity_poly.pdbx_seq_one_letter_code
_entity_poly.pdbx_strand_id
1 'polypeptide(L)'
;VVADDNFAYVTLRAMDNGTSCGPAQTNSLLVLDIKNLAIPKLLSTYQMRNPYGLGIDGKNLFICEGESGLKRFNRSENFGVVENMLEFMESVDAFDVIPHDNVLIVTGKDGIYQFDYSESKEMKLLSKIPKTKF
;
A
#
# COMPACT_ATOMS: atom_id res chain seq x y z
N VAL A 1 5.15 3.72 -6.26
CA VAL A 1 4.85 5.12 -5.90
C VAL A 1 3.45 5.44 -6.36
N VAL A 2 2.67 6.14 -5.55
CA VAL A 2 1.38 6.72 -5.93
C VAL A 2 1.30 8.14 -5.41
N ALA A 3 0.55 9.01 -6.09
CA ALA A 3 0.49 10.42 -5.76
C ALA A 3 -0.89 11.01 -6.10
N ASP A 4 -1.29 12.05 -5.37
CA ASP A 4 -2.37 12.96 -5.75
C ASP A 4 -1.81 14.36 -6.07
N ASP A 5 -2.67 15.38 -6.08
CA ASP A 5 -2.26 16.77 -6.37
C ASP A 5 -1.29 17.38 -5.35
N ASN A 6 -1.23 16.84 -4.12
CA ASN A 6 -0.50 17.44 -3.01
C ASN A 6 0.58 16.52 -2.42
N PHE A 7 0.37 15.20 -2.45
CA PHE A 7 1.18 14.23 -1.74
C PHE A 7 1.59 13.06 -2.61
N ALA A 8 2.84 12.62 -2.42
CA ALA A 8 3.33 11.33 -2.92
C ALA A 8 3.56 10.36 -1.77
N TYR A 9 3.18 9.11 -1.99
CA TYR A 9 3.41 7.97 -1.13
C TYR A 9 4.40 7.04 -1.82
N VAL A 10 5.50 6.74 -1.14
CA VAL A 10 6.61 5.98 -1.71
C VAL A 10 6.97 4.87 -0.75
N THR A 11 6.79 3.63 -1.17
CA THR A 11 7.39 2.49 -0.47
C THR A 11 8.85 2.35 -0.90
N LEU A 12 9.74 2.25 0.08
CA LEU A 12 11.12 1.81 -0.10
C LEU A 12 11.26 0.45 0.54
N ARG A 13 11.74 -0.52 -0.23
CA ARG A 13 12.04 -1.85 0.26
C ARG A 13 13.53 -2.01 0.43
N ALA A 14 13.95 -2.24 1.67
CA ALA A 14 15.28 -2.71 1.99
C ALA A 14 15.46 -4.15 1.51
N MET A 15 16.70 -4.53 1.26
CA MET A 15 17.03 -5.78 0.59
C MET A 15 16.75 -6.99 1.48
N ASP A 16 16.05 -7.99 0.94
CA ASP A 16 15.85 -9.26 1.66
C ASP A 16 16.96 -10.29 1.35
N ASN A 17 17.68 -10.16 0.22
CA ASN A 17 18.54 -11.22 -0.34
C ASN A 17 19.90 -10.75 -0.93
N GLY A 18 20.49 -9.66 -0.43
CA GLY A 18 21.90 -9.33 -0.69
C GLY A 18 22.29 -8.78 -2.09
N THR A 19 21.35 -8.54 -3.00
CA THR A 19 21.61 -7.80 -4.26
C THR A 19 21.18 -6.35 -4.10
N SER A 20 22.08 -5.39 -4.34
CA SER A 20 21.80 -3.99 -4.07
C SER A 20 20.93 -3.32 -5.12
N CYS A 21 19.69 -2.98 -4.74
CA CYS A 21 18.84 -2.06 -5.48
C CYS A 21 18.70 -0.75 -4.70
N GLY A 22 19.62 0.18 -4.94
CA GLY A 22 19.57 1.52 -4.36
C GLY A 22 19.99 1.63 -2.88
N PRO A 23 19.88 2.84 -2.29
CA PRO A 23 20.44 3.16 -0.98
C PRO A 23 19.51 2.85 0.22
N ALA A 24 18.33 2.27 -0.02
CA ALA A 24 17.36 2.04 1.05
C ALA A 24 17.89 0.99 2.06
N GLN A 25 18.06 1.42 3.32
CA GLN A 25 18.57 0.56 4.39
C GLN A 25 17.46 -0.08 5.23
N THR A 26 16.24 0.47 5.18
CA THR A 26 15.07 -0.05 5.93
C THR A 26 13.80 -0.05 5.07
N ASN A 27 12.94 -1.04 5.34
CA ASN A 27 11.60 -1.10 4.78
C ASN A 27 10.78 0.08 5.31
N SER A 28 10.34 0.96 4.41
CA SER A 28 9.68 2.20 4.80
C SER A 28 8.62 2.68 3.83
N LEU A 29 7.67 3.45 4.35
CA LEU A 29 6.76 4.32 3.61
C LEU A 29 7.20 5.76 3.84
N LEU A 30 7.48 6.47 2.76
CA LEU A 30 7.71 7.90 2.76
C LEU A 30 6.45 8.62 2.32
N VAL A 31 6.16 9.73 3.00
CA VAL A 31 5.11 10.68 2.60
C VAL A 31 5.79 11.98 2.24
N LEU A 32 5.59 12.45 1.01
CA LEU A 32 6.19 13.68 0.50
C LEU A 32 5.13 14.71 0.16
N ASP A 33 5.36 15.98 0.51
CA ASP A 33 4.66 17.13 -0.07
C ASP A 33 5.22 17.36 -1.47
N ILE A 34 4.36 17.35 -2.47
CA ILE A 34 4.70 17.54 -3.87
C ILE A 34 3.98 18.73 -4.50
N LYS A 35 3.41 19.65 -3.70
CA LYS A 35 2.79 20.90 -4.19
C LYS A 35 3.73 21.71 -5.08
N ASN A 36 5.02 21.65 -4.79
CA ASN A 36 6.06 22.14 -5.67
C ASN A 36 6.90 20.95 -6.16
N LEU A 37 6.63 20.51 -7.40
CA LEU A 37 7.33 19.38 -8.02
C LEU A 37 8.83 19.60 -8.19
N ALA A 38 9.30 20.85 -8.25
CA ALA A 38 10.73 21.15 -8.30
C ALA A 38 11.43 21.00 -6.95
N ILE A 39 10.67 21.03 -5.84
CA ILE A 39 11.19 20.97 -4.48
C ILE A 39 10.26 20.10 -3.60
N PRO A 40 10.18 18.78 -3.86
CA PRO A 40 9.41 17.87 -3.01
C PRO A 40 10.01 17.83 -1.61
N LYS A 41 9.15 17.77 -0.58
CA LYS A 41 9.57 17.77 0.83
C LYS A 41 9.15 16.47 1.49
N LEU A 42 10.11 15.75 2.08
CA LEU A 42 9.79 14.62 2.95
C LEU A 42 9.09 15.12 4.20
N LEU A 43 7.87 14.64 4.44
CA LEU A 43 7.05 15.00 5.59
C LEU A 43 7.20 13.96 6.71
N SER A 44 7.21 12.69 6.34
CA SER A 44 7.21 11.58 7.30
C SER A 44 7.79 10.31 6.69
N THR A 45 8.36 9.49 7.55
CA THR A 45 8.87 8.15 7.25
C THR A 45 8.28 7.19 8.25
N TYR A 46 7.73 6.08 7.76
CA TYR A 46 7.14 5.04 8.60
C TYR A 46 7.76 3.69 8.30
N GLN A 47 7.95 2.87 9.33
CA GLN A 47 8.50 1.52 9.16
C GLN A 47 7.46 0.58 8.55
N MET A 48 7.88 -0.19 7.54
CA MET A 48 7.08 -1.24 6.89
C MET A 48 7.67 -2.61 7.19
N ARG A 49 6.89 -3.69 7.01
CA ARG A 49 7.37 -5.06 7.20
C ARG A 49 8.12 -5.56 5.98
N ASN A 50 7.47 -5.55 4.82
CA ASN A 50 8.03 -5.96 3.53
C ASN A 50 7.22 -5.34 2.39
N PRO A 51 7.37 -4.05 2.09
CA PRO A 51 6.45 -3.34 1.20
C PRO A 51 6.68 -3.73 -0.28
N TYR A 52 5.59 -3.99 -1.01
CA TYR A 52 5.59 -4.25 -2.46
C TYR A 52 4.81 -3.16 -3.21
N GLY A 53 3.54 -3.38 -3.50
CA GLY A 53 2.65 -2.43 -4.16
C GLY A 53 1.93 -1.47 -3.21
N LEU A 54 1.34 -0.43 -3.79
CA LEU A 54 0.50 0.54 -3.08
C LEU A 54 -0.47 1.19 -4.06
N GLY A 55 -1.63 1.60 -3.56
CA GLY A 55 -2.71 2.19 -4.35
C GLY A 55 -3.48 3.23 -3.54
N ILE A 56 -4.02 4.25 -4.21
CA ILE A 56 -4.90 5.25 -3.59
C ILE A 56 -6.26 5.29 -4.30
N ASP A 57 -7.32 5.44 -3.51
CA ASP A 57 -8.64 5.81 -4.01
C ASP A 57 -9.36 6.70 -2.98
N GLY A 58 -9.67 7.93 -3.38
CA GLY A 58 -10.22 8.95 -2.49
C GLY A 58 -9.36 9.13 -1.24
N LYS A 59 -9.90 8.78 -0.08
CA LYS A 59 -9.21 8.87 1.23
C LYS A 59 -8.49 7.57 1.64
N ASN A 60 -8.56 6.53 0.83
CA ASN A 60 -7.93 5.25 1.13
C ASN A 60 -6.52 5.19 0.54
N LEU A 61 -5.57 4.73 1.35
CA LEU A 61 -4.25 4.30 0.92
C LEU A 61 -4.10 2.82 1.26
N PHE A 62 -3.78 2.00 0.26
CA PHE A 62 -3.53 0.58 0.39
C PHE A 62 -2.04 0.31 0.24
N ILE A 63 -1.49 -0.55 1.09
CA ILE A 63 -0.07 -0.94 1.05
C ILE A 63 0.03 -2.46 1.18
N CYS A 64 0.63 -3.07 0.16
CA CYS A 64 0.97 -4.48 0.12
C CYS A 64 2.24 -4.73 0.91
N GLU A 65 2.21 -5.66 1.87
CA GLU A 65 3.34 -6.05 2.71
C GLU A 65 3.88 -7.44 2.34
N GLY A 66 3.70 -7.87 1.08
CA GLY A 66 4.13 -9.19 0.60
C GLY A 66 3.41 -10.31 1.34
N GLU A 67 4.17 -11.29 1.83
CA GLU A 67 3.65 -12.37 2.68
C GLU A 67 3.22 -11.89 4.08
N SER A 68 3.49 -10.63 4.45
CA SER A 68 3.05 -10.09 5.74
C SER A 68 1.62 -9.55 5.71
N GLY A 69 0.99 -9.41 4.54
CA GLY A 69 -0.42 -9.01 4.46
C GLY A 69 -0.70 -7.77 3.61
N LEU A 70 -1.90 -7.22 3.81
CA LEU A 70 -2.40 -5.99 3.17
C LEU A 70 -2.86 -4.98 4.24
N LYS A 71 -2.34 -3.75 4.18
CA LYS A 71 -2.76 -2.65 5.05
C LYS A 71 -3.62 -1.64 4.30
N ARG A 72 -4.62 -1.09 5.00
CA ARG A 72 -5.44 0.05 4.56
C ARG A 72 -5.32 1.17 5.57
N PHE A 73 -5.11 2.40 5.08
CA PHE A 73 -5.01 3.61 5.87
C PHE A 73 -6.00 4.66 5.37
N ASN A 74 -6.45 5.54 6.27
CA ASN A 74 -7.14 6.76 5.92
C ASN A 74 -6.13 7.91 5.82
N ARG A 75 -6.09 8.59 4.67
CA ARG A 75 -5.21 9.75 4.42
C ARG A 75 -5.89 11.11 4.57
N SER A 76 -7.08 11.17 5.19
CA SER A 76 -7.85 12.42 5.29
C SER A 76 -7.32 13.43 6.29
N GLU A 77 -6.51 13.01 7.26
CA GLU A 77 -5.95 13.91 8.27
C GLU A 77 -4.49 14.22 7.99
N ASN A 78 -4.16 15.51 8.14
CA ASN A 78 -2.86 16.11 7.86
C ASN A 78 -1.71 15.32 8.52
N PHE A 79 -0.83 14.75 7.68
CA PHE A 79 0.54 14.32 8.00
C PHE A 79 0.74 13.13 8.97
N GLY A 80 -0.31 12.36 9.28
CA GLY A 80 -0.23 11.19 10.18
C GLY A 80 -0.88 9.94 9.60
N VAL A 81 -0.41 9.46 8.44
CA VAL A 81 -1.09 8.35 7.71
C VAL A 81 -1.12 7.07 8.55
N VAL A 82 -0.07 6.80 9.33
CA VAL A 82 0.04 5.54 10.09
C VAL A 82 -0.80 5.52 11.36
N GLU A 83 -1.05 6.68 11.97
CA GLU A 83 -2.00 6.80 13.10
C GLU A 83 -3.44 6.50 12.65
N ASN A 84 -3.68 6.53 11.34
CA ASN A 84 -4.96 6.28 10.70
C ASN A 84 -5.03 4.92 9.99
N MET A 85 -4.32 3.90 10.50
CA MET A 85 -4.45 2.53 9.99
C MET A 85 -5.86 2.01 10.24
N LEU A 86 -6.59 1.78 9.15
CA LEU A 86 -7.94 1.25 9.17
C LEU A 86 -7.90 -0.27 9.35
N GLU A 87 -7.03 -0.96 8.63
CA GLU A 87 -7.03 -2.42 8.66
C GLU A 87 -5.66 -2.98 8.33
N PHE A 88 -5.38 -4.16 8.87
CA PHE A 88 -4.28 -4.99 8.43
C PHE A 88 -4.73 -6.45 8.31
N MET A 89 -4.88 -6.93 7.08
CA MET A 89 -5.19 -8.32 6.77
C MET A 89 -3.90 -9.12 6.59
N GLU A 90 -3.45 -9.79 7.65
CA GLU A 90 -2.27 -10.66 7.60
C GLU A 90 -2.51 -11.97 6.83
N SER A 91 -3.77 -12.36 6.61
CA SER A 91 -4.15 -13.61 5.94
C SER A 91 -4.06 -13.58 4.41
N VAL A 92 -3.69 -12.45 3.82
CA VAL A 92 -3.64 -12.23 2.37
C VAL A 92 -2.23 -11.84 1.96
N ASP A 93 -1.49 -12.76 1.36
CA ASP A 93 -0.25 -12.40 0.66
C ASP A 93 -0.58 -11.36 -0.42
N ALA A 94 -0.07 -10.15 -0.30
CA ALA A 94 -0.40 -9.03 -1.18
C ALA A 94 0.87 -8.46 -1.80
N PHE A 95 0.91 -8.41 -3.14
CA PHE A 95 2.08 -7.96 -3.88
C PHE A 95 1.80 -6.69 -4.69
N ASP A 96 0.58 -6.54 -5.21
CA ASP A 96 0.17 -5.32 -5.91
C ASP A 96 -1.34 -5.08 -5.73
N VAL A 97 -1.75 -3.82 -5.84
CA VAL A 97 -3.13 -3.37 -5.61
C VAL A 97 -3.60 -2.37 -6.64
N ILE A 98 -4.85 -2.49 -7.07
CA ILE A 98 -5.55 -1.52 -7.89
C ILE A 98 -6.90 -1.21 -7.22
N PRO A 99 -7.02 -0.09 -6.49
CA PRO A 99 -8.30 0.37 -5.96
C PRO A 99 -9.06 1.19 -7.00
N HIS A 100 -10.37 0.93 -7.15
CA HIS A 100 -11.25 1.74 -7.98
C HIS A 100 -12.72 1.54 -7.56
N ASP A 101 -13.47 2.63 -7.39
CA ASP A 101 -14.91 2.63 -7.15
C ASP A 101 -15.37 1.62 -6.07
N ASN A 102 -14.70 1.66 -4.92
CA ASN A 102 -14.93 0.77 -3.78
C ASN A 102 -14.55 -0.70 -3.96
N VAL A 103 -13.92 -1.07 -5.09
CA VAL A 103 -13.39 -2.42 -5.33
C VAL A 103 -11.87 -2.39 -5.35
N LEU A 104 -11.25 -3.16 -4.47
CA LEU A 104 -9.81 -3.34 -4.42
C LEU A 104 -9.45 -4.66 -5.09
N ILE A 105 -8.73 -4.58 -6.21
CA ILE A 105 -8.10 -5.73 -6.83
C ILE A 105 -6.73 -5.92 -6.19
N VAL A 106 -6.45 -7.12 -5.68
CA VAL A 106 -5.17 -7.47 -5.05
C VAL A 106 -4.55 -8.64 -5.80
N THR A 107 -3.29 -8.52 -6.20
CA THR A 107 -2.51 -9.67 -6.66
C THR A 107 -1.88 -10.35 -5.46
N GLY A 108 -2.20 -11.62 -5.26
CA GLY A 108 -1.66 -12.45 -4.20
C GLY A 108 -0.89 -13.66 -4.73
N LYS A 109 -0.30 -14.42 -3.81
CA LYS A 109 0.58 -15.56 -4.15
C LYS A 109 -0.14 -16.64 -4.94
N ASP A 110 -1.42 -16.84 -4.64
CA ASP A 110 -2.26 -17.94 -5.09
C ASP A 110 -3.49 -17.49 -5.89
N GLY A 111 -3.55 -16.23 -6.30
CA GLY A 111 -4.63 -15.72 -7.13
C GLY A 111 -4.78 -14.20 -7.13
N ILE A 112 -5.84 -13.74 -7.76
CA ILE A 112 -6.29 -12.35 -7.73
C ILE A 112 -7.51 -12.29 -6.80
N TYR A 113 -7.47 -11.39 -5.83
CA TYR A 113 -8.55 -11.15 -4.89
C TYR A 113 -9.28 -9.86 -5.24
N GLN A 114 -10.57 -9.81 -4.97
CA GLN A 114 -11.37 -8.59 -5.04
C GLN A 114 -11.99 -8.35 -3.68
N PHE A 115 -11.80 -7.15 -3.12
CA PHE A 115 -12.39 -6.75 -1.86
C PHE A 115 -13.27 -5.51 -2.03
N ASP A 116 -14.38 -5.45 -1.31
CA ASP A 116 -15.17 -4.24 -1.14
C ASP A 116 -14.63 -3.43 0.05
N TYR A 117 -14.49 -2.11 -0.15
CA TYR A 117 -14.03 -1.16 0.87
C TYR A 117 -14.98 0.03 1.09
N SER A 118 -16.23 -0.04 0.62
CA SER A 118 -17.22 1.05 0.67
C SER A 118 -17.71 1.44 2.07
N GLU A 119 -18.15 0.49 2.90
CA GLU A 119 -18.98 0.79 4.08
C GLU A 119 -18.28 0.60 5.43
N SER A 120 -17.28 -0.27 5.51
CA SER A 120 -16.64 -0.65 6.78
C SER A 120 -15.15 -0.32 6.82
N LYS A 121 -14.64 -0.18 8.05
CA LYS A 121 -13.20 -0.14 8.34
C LYS A 121 -12.51 -1.40 7.79
N GLU A 122 -13.17 -2.54 7.96
CA GLU A 122 -12.75 -3.85 7.45
C GLU A 122 -13.21 -4.07 6.01
N MET A 123 -12.33 -4.59 5.17
CA MET A 123 -12.61 -4.95 3.79
C MET A 123 -13.31 -6.30 3.71
N LYS A 124 -14.25 -6.43 2.78
CA LYS A 124 -15.00 -7.68 2.58
C LYS A 124 -14.56 -8.37 1.31
N LEU A 125 -14.21 -9.65 1.38
CA LEU A 125 -13.89 -10.42 0.18
C LEU A 125 -15.13 -10.56 -0.71
N LEU A 126 -15.02 -10.08 -1.95
CA LEU A 126 -16.05 -10.23 -2.98
C LEU A 126 -15.83 -11.51 -3.77
N SER A 127 -14.61 -11.71 -4.26
CA SER A 127 -14.27 -12.86 -5.08
C SER A 127 -12.77 -13.16 -5.08
N LYS A 128 -12.41 -14.37 -5.54
CA LYS A 128 -11.04 -14.78 -5.79
C LYS A 128 -10.97 -15.54 -7.10
N ILE A 129 -10.05 -15.14 -7.97
CA ILE A 129 -9.66 -15.88 -9.15
C ILE A 129 -8.39 -16.67 -8.79
N PRO A 130 -8.48 -17.99 -8.55
CA PRO A 130 -7.34 -18.78 -8.10
C PRO A 130 -6.30 -18.94 -9.21
N LYS A 131 -5.02 -18.94 -8.84
CA LYS A 131 -3.93 -19.33 -9.71
C LYS A 131 -3.97 -20.85 -9.88
N THR A 132 -4.34 -21.34 -11.06
CA THR A 132 -4.29 -22.76 -11.39
C THR A 132 -2.86 -23.18 -11.73
N LYS A 133 -2.44 -24.35 -11.24
CA LYS A 133 -1.24 -25.02 -11.78
C LYS A 133 -1.62 -25.64 -13.12
N PHE A 134 -0.86 -25.32 -14.17
CA PHE A 134 -0.86 -26.08 -15.42
C PHE A 134 0.11 -27.25 -15.28
#